data_AF-A0A373BFP9-F1
#
_entry.id   AF-A0A373BFP9-F1
#
_cell.length_a   1.000
_cell.length_b   1.000
_cell.length_c   1.000
_cell.angle_alpha   90.00
_cell.angle_beta   90.00
_cell.angle_gamma   90.00
#
_symmetry.space_group_name_H-M   'P 1'
#
loop_
_entity.id
_entity.type
_entity.pdbx_description
1 polymer ?
#
loop_
_entity_poly.entity_id
_entity_poly.type
_entity_poly.pdbx_seq_one_letter_code
_entity_poly.pdbx_strand_id
1 'polypeptide(L)'
;MRYSAKRGQKDVQAPAPIEVIIPLLDPVKIYTPKELAAMPLSVMNKAIEAQEAYFILEHTTQMGGQAIAIRRQMQEGTQLVQVKEKSRTRYKINNEFVEPRIIRQLEKRGLVKLECAK
;
A
#
# COMPACT_ATOMS: atom_id res chain seq x y z
N MET A 1 29.91 43.59 31.50
CA MET A 1 28.54 43.60 30.95
C MET A 1 28.61 43.28 29.47
N ARG A 2 28.13 42.11 29.02
CA ARG A 2 28.03 41.78 27.58
C ARG A 2 26.66 41.15 27.32
N TYR A 3 25.88 41.84 26.49
CA TYR A 3 24.50 41.51 26.17
C TYR A 3 24.39 40.23 25.32
N SER A 4 23.26 39.55 25.54
CA SER A 4 22.76 38.35 24.88
C SER A 4 22.57 38.50 23.37
N ALA A 5 22.82 37.43 22.62
CA ALA A 5 22.15 37.19 21.34
C ALA A 5 21.47 35.82 21.41
N LYS A 6 20.23 35.79 21.89
CA LYS A 6 19.33 34.65 21.69
C LYS A 6 19.19 34.46 20.18
N ARG A 7 19.76 33.38 19.64
CA ARG A 7 19.45 32.93 18.28
C ARG A 7 17.96 32.70 18.23
N GLY A 8 17.24 33.54 17.49
CA GLY A 8 15.82 33.37 17.24
C GLY A 8 15.61 31.95 16.72
N GLN A 9 14.84 31.17 17.47
CA GLN A 9 14.19 29.99 16.93
C GLN A 9 13.36 30.51 15.75
N LYS A 10 13.87 30.31 14.53
CA LYS A 10 12.99 30.34 13.37
C LYS A 10 12.07 29.16 13.57
N ASP A 11 10.82 29.44 13.93
CA ASP A 11 9.72 28.49 13.81
C ASP A 11 9.63 28.10 12.34
N VAL A 12 10.43 27.12 11.93
CA VAL A 12 10.27 26.44 10.66
C VAL A 12 9.04 25.58 10.87
N GLN A 13 7.87 26.17 10.67
CA GLN A 13 6.59 25.49 10.61
C GLN A 13 6.81 24.24 9.75
N ALA A 14 6.70 23.05 10.34
CA ALA A 14 6.82 21.84 9.56
C ALA A 14 5.72 21.88 8.48
N PRO A 15 6.03 21.59 7.20
CA PRO A 15 5.01 21.48 6.18
C PRO A 15 3.93 20.51 6.67
N ALA A 16 2.67 20.87 6.44
CA ALA A 16 1.54 20.05 6.84
C ALA A 16 1.69 18.63 6.25
N PRO A 17 1.31 17.57 7.01
CA PRO A 17 1.35 16.22 6.49
C PRO A 17 0.51 16.10 5.22
N ILE A 18 1.06 15.46 4.19
CA ILE A 18 0.33 15.19 2.95
C ILE A 18 -0.39 13.86 3.12
N GLU A 19 -1.70 13.88 2.92
CA GLU A 19 -2.56 12.70 3.02
C GLU A 19 -2.99 12.24 1.63
N VAL A 20 -2.68 10.99 1.29
CA VAL A 20 -3.05 10.37 0.02
C VAL A 20 -3.93 9.16 0.30
N ILE A 21 -5.13 9.14 -0.27
CA ILE A 21 -6.03 7.98 -0.16
C ILE A 21 -5.53 6.90 -1.13
N ILE A 22 -5.31 5.69 -0.61
CA ILE A 22 -4.91 4.52 -1.40
C ILE A 22 -6.14 3.66 -1.64
N PRO A 23 -6.57 3.47 -2.91
CA PRO A 23 -7.69 2.61 -3.21
C PRO A 23 -7.33 1.13 -3.01
N LEU A 24 -8.32 0.33 -2.64
CA LEU A 24 -8.21 -1.12 -2.73
C LEU A 24 -8.28 -1.53 -4.21
N LEU A 25 -7.32 -2.32 -4.66
CA LEU A 25 -7.31 -2.91 -5.99
C LEU A 25 -7.91 -4.31 -5.93
N ASP A 26 -8.45 -4.74 -7.07
CA ASP A 26 -8.95 -6.10 -7.22
C ASP A 26 -7.82 -7.13 -7.09
N PRO A 27 -8.11 -8.30 -6.51
CA PRO A 27 -7.15 -9.39 -6.51
C PRO A 27 -6.82 -9.84 -7.94
N VAL A 28 -5.67 -10.49 -8.09
CA VAL A 28 -5.27 -11.08 -9.38
C VAL A 28 -6.37 -12.02 -9.86
N LYS A 29 -6.90 -11.75 -11.06
CA LYS A 29 -7.94 -12.58 -11.66
C LYS A 29 -7.35 -13.92 -12.10
N ILE A 30 -7.88 -15.00 -11.54
CA ILE A 30 -7.59 -16.36 -11.99
C ILE A 30 -8.56 -16.70 -13.12
N TYR A 31 -8.01 -16.95 -14.29
CA TYR A 31 -8.71 -17.29 -15.52
C TYR A 31 -8.75 -18.80 -15.66
N THR A 32 -9.86 -19.30 -16.18
CA THR A 32 -9.99 -20.71 -16.54
C THR A 32 -9.18 -21.03 -17.80
N PRO A 33 -8.83 -22.31 -18.04
CA PRO A 33 -8.15 -22.70 -19.28
C PRO A 33 -8.91 -22.30 -20.54
N LYS A 34 -10.25 -22.33 -20.50
CA LYS A 34 -11.11 -21.92 -21.61
C LYS A 34 -11.01 -20.41 -21.89
N GLU A 35 -10.98 -19.59 -20.85
CA GLU A 35 -10.83 -18.14 -20.98
C GLU A 35 -9.43 -17.77 -21.50
N LEU A 36 -8.38 -18.42 -20.99
CA LEU A 36 -7.00 -18.21 -21.47
C LEU A 36 -6.85 -18.57 -22.95
N ALA A 37 -7.43 -19.69 -23.38
CA ALA A 37 -7.41 -20.12 -24.77
C ALA A 37 -8.17 -19.16 -25.73
N ALA A 38 -9.10 -18.37 -25.21
CA ALA A 38 -9.84 -17.37 -25.99
C ALA A 38 -9.09 -16.02 -26.11
N MET A 39 -7.98 -15.83 -25.38
CA MET A 39 -7.22 -14.57 -25.39
C MET A 39 -6.15 -14.54 -26.49
N PRO A 40 -5.75 -13.34 -26.94
CA PRO A 40 -4.53 -13.19 -27.73
C PRO A 40 -3.31 -13.71 -26.97
N LEU A 41 -2.37 -14.38 -27.66
CA LEU A 41 -1.18 -15.00 -27.05
C LEU A 41 -0.40 -14.06 -26.12
N SER A 42 -0.26 -12.78 -26.48
CA SER A 42 0.43 -11.77 -25.68
C SER A 42 -0.28 -11.46 -24.36
N VAL A 43 -1.61 -11.53 -24.33
CA VAL A 43 -2.44 -11.33 -23.14
C VAL A 43 -2.46 -12.59 -22.29
N MET A 44 -2.58 -13.75 -22.94
CA MET A 44 -2.54 -15.06 -22.29
C MET A 44 -1.24 -15.24 -21.50
N ASN A 45 -0.07 -14.97 -22.11
CA ASN A 45 1.22 -15.12 -21.42
C ASN A 45 1.34 -14.22 -20.19
N LYS A 46 0.90 -12.96 -20.29
CA LYS A 46 0.87 -12.03 -19.14
C LYS A 46 -0.08 -12.50 -18.05
N ALA A 47 -1.23 -13.07 -18.43
CA ALA A 47 -2.21 -13.59 -17.50
C ALA A 47 -1.66 -14.82 -16.75
N ILE A 48 -0.97 -15.73 -17.46
CA ILE A 48 -0.30 -16.88 -16.86
C ILE A 48 0.78 -16.43 -15.89
N GLU A 49 1.68 -15.52 -16.30
CA GLU A 49 2.73 -14.98 -15.44
C GLU A 49 2.17 -14.37 -14.15
N ALA A 50 1.09 -13.59 -14.27
CA ALA A 50 0.44 -12.97 -13.11
C ALA A 50 -0.18 -14.02 -12.17
N GLN A 51 -0.77 -15.09 -12.71
CA GLN A 51 -1.35 -16.18 -11.92
C GLN A 51 -0.28 -17.02 -11.22
N GLU A 52 0.80 -17.36 -11.92
CA GLU A 52 1.91 -18.11 -11.36
C GLU A 52 2.59 -17.32 -10.24
N ALA A 53 2.84 -16.03 -10.45
CA ALA A 53 3.39 -15.15 -9.43
C ALA A 53 2.48 -15.07 -8.20
N TYR A 54 1.16 -14.93 -8.41
CA TYR A 54 0.17 -14.94 -7.33
C TYR A 54 0.16 -16.27 -6.58
N PHE A 55 0.16 -17.40 -7.30
CA PHE A 55 0.16 -18.74 -6.74
C PHE A 55 1.40 -18.99 -5.87
N ILE A 56 2.59 -18.69 -6.40
CA ILE A 56 3.85 -18.82 -5.65
C ILE A 56 3.79 -17.96 -4.40
N LEU A 57 3.33 -16.72 -4.51
CA LEU A 57 3.28 -15.79 -3.39
C LEU A 57 2.32 -16.26 -2.29
N GLU A 58 1.16 -16.80 -2.64
CA GLU A 58 0.17 -17.31 -1.68
C GLU A 58 0.65 -18.58 -0.97
N HIS A 59 1.35 -19.48 -1.69
CA HIS A 59 1.86 -20.74 -1.13
C HIS A 59 3.15 -20.56 -0.32
N THR A 60 3.98 -19.57 -0.65
CA THR A 60 5.24 -19.29 0.07
C THR A 60 5.05 -18.28 1.19
N THR A 61 4.05 -17.40 1.10
CA THR A 61 3.79 -16.36 2.10
C THR A 61 2.30 -16.27 2.42
N GLN A 62 1.95 -16.58 3.66
CA GLN A 62 0.60 -16.37 4.16
C GLN A 62 0.41 -14.91 4.60
N MET A 63 -0.80 -14.38 4.42
CA MET A 63 -1.15 -13.05 4.90
C MET A 63 -1.40 -13.11 6.41
N GLY A 64 -0.81 -12.20 7.18
CA GLY A 64 -1.11 -12.12 8.61
C GLY A 64 -2.55 -11.71 8.85
N GLY A 65 -3.17 -12.18 9.94
CA GLY A 65 -4.58 -11.90 10.26
C GLY A 65 -4.92 -10.40 10.28
N GLN A 66 -3.98 -9.55 10.69
CA GLN A 66 -4.13 -8.09 10.66
C GLN A 66 -4.24 -7.52 9.23
N ALA A 67 -3.45 -8.02 8.27
CA ALA A 67 -3.56 -7.58 6.88
C ALA A 67 -4.89 -8.05 6.25
N ILE A 68 -5.38 -9.25 6.63
CA ILE A 68 -6.71 -9.73 6.21
C ILE A 68 -7.82 -8.82 6.78
N ALA A 69 -7.72 -8.43 8.05
CA ALA A 69 -8.68 -7.53 8.68
C ALA A 69 -8.72 -6.16 7.99
N ILE A 70 -7.56 -5.57 7.68
CA ILE A 70 -7.47 -4.30 6.95
C ILE A 70 -8.08 -4.41 5.56
N ARG A 71 -7.81 -5.50 4.84
CA ARG A 71 -8.44 -5.73 3.52
C ARG A 71 -9.96 -5.74 3.63
N ARG A 72 -10.52 -6.45 4.62
CA ARG A 72 -11.99 -6.50 4.84
C ARG A 72 -12.55 -5.12 5.18
N GLN A 73 -11.90 -4.39 6.07
CA GLN A 73 -12.27 -3.01 6.41
C GLN A 73 -12.31 -2.13 5.15
N MET A 74 -11.32 -2.25 4.26
CA MET A 74 -11.30 -1.50 3.00
C MET A 74 -12.44 -1.92 2.04
N GLN A 75 -12.81 -3.20 2.02
CA GLN A 75 -13.96 -3.69 1.26
C GLN A 75 -15.29 -3.17 1.81
N GLU A 76 -15.39 -2.99 3.12
CA GLU A 76 -16.54 -2.40 3.82
C GLU A 76 -16.63 -0.87 3.63
N GLY A 77 -15.62 -0.25 2.99
CA GLY A 77 -15.64 1.17 2.61
C GLY A 77 -14.71 2.07 3.43
N THR A 78 -13.92 1.55 4.38
CA THR A 78 -12.91 2.37 5.04
C THR A 78 -11.74 2.68 4.13
N GLN A 79 -11.24 3.91 4.22
CA GLN A 79 -10.16 4.39 3.37
C GLN A 79 -8.80 4.15 4.04
N LEU A 80 -7.90 3.51 3.31
CA LEU A 80 -6.49 3.50 3.67
C LEU A 80 -5.87 4.83 3.25
N VAL A 81 -5.26 5.54 4.19
CA VAL A 81 -4.61 6.82 3.91
C VAL A 81 -3.13 6.72 4.22
N GLN A 82 -2.31 7.10 3.25
CA GLN A 82 -0.88 7.28 3.41
C GLN A 82 -0.62 8.71 3.85
N VAL A 83 -0.02 8.86 5.04
CA VAL A 83 0.38 10.13 5.62
C VAL A 83 1.89 10.27 5.42
N LYS A 84 2.30 11.25 4.62
CA LYS A 84 3.71 11.58 4.36
C LYS A 84 4.13 12.78 5.22
N GLU A 85 5.09 12.55 6.12
CA GLU A 85 5.66 13.56 7.02
C GLU A 85 7.17 13.67 6.79
N LYS A 86 7.65 14.67 6.04
CA LYS A 86 9.07 14.92 5.72
C LYS A 86 9.88 13.68 5.29
N SER A 87 10.34 12.86 6.24
CA SER A 87 11.16 11.64 6.06
C SER A 87 10.43 10.33 6.39
N ARG A 88 9.19 10.38 6.88
CA ARG A 88 8.43 9.20 7.33
C ARG A 88 7.14 9.06 6.54
N THR A 89 6.84 7.82 6.19
CA THR A 89 5.54 7.42 5.64
C THR A 89 4.82 6.60 6.69
N ARG A 90 3.63 7.04 7.07
CA ARG A 90 2.73 6.30 7.97
C ARG A 90 1.46 5.95 7.20
N TYR A 91 0.77 4.92 7.67
CA TYR A 91 -0.50 4.50 7.10
C TYR A 91 -1.56 4.58 8.19
N LYS A 92 -2.73 5.10 7.85
CA LYS A 92 -3.87 5.14 8.74
C LYS A 92 -5.08 4.46 8.10
N ILE A 93 -5.84 3.74 8.91
CA ILE A 93 -7.16 3.23 8.57
C ILE A 93 -8.08 3.56 9.74
N ASN A 94 -9.27 4.08 9.48
CA ASN A 94 -10.21 4.48 10.53
C ASN A 94 -9.58 5.37 11.63
N ASN A 95 -8.73 6.34 11.24
CA ASN A 95 -7.95 7.21 12.13
C ASN A 95 -6.93 6.53 13.06
N GLU A 96 -6.71 5.22 12.92
CA GLU A 96 -5.68 4.48 13.66
C GLU A 96 -4.46 4.23 12.77
N PHE A 97 -3.26 4.36 13.36
CA PHE A 97 -2.02 4.10 12.63
C PHE A 97 -1.70 2.61 12.55
N VAL A 98 -1.40 2.17 11.33
CA VAL A 98 -1.02 0.79 11.02
C VAL A 98 0.46 0.72 10.71
N GLU A 99 1.10 -0.37 11.14
CA GLU A 99 2.49 -0.64 10.84
C GLU A 99 2.72 -0.83 9.32
N PRO A 100 3.75 -0.19 8.74
CA PRO A 100 4.06 -0.32 7.31
C PRO A 100 4.26 -1.76 6.83
N ARG A 101 4.74 -2.67 7.69
CA ARG A 101 4.93 -4.09 7.33
C ARG A 101 3.61 -4.78 6.97
N ILE A 102 2.50 -4.39 7.57
CA ILE A 102 1.17 -4.96 7.34
C ILE A 102 0.67 -4.50 5.97
N ILE A 103 0.78 -3.19 5.70
CA ILE A 103 0.38 -2.60 4.42
C ILE A 103 1.24 -3.13 3.26
N ARG A 104 2.54 -3.35 3.48
CA ARG A 104 3.43 -4.00 2.50
C ARG A 104 2.99 -5.43 2.14
N GLN A 105 2.30 -6.15 3.02
CA GLN A 105 1.76 -7.47 2.68
C GLN A 105 0.61 -7.37 1.66
N LEU A 106 -0.17 -6.29 1.72
CA LEU A 106 -1.21 -6.00 0.74
C LEU A 106 -0.59 -5.55 -0.59
N GLU A 107 0.44 -4.70 -0.52
CA GLU A 107 1.17 -4.22 -1.71
C GLU A 107 1.83 -5.36 -2.47
N LYS A 108 2.51 -6.27 -1.78
CA LYS A 108 3.13 -7.46 -2.39
C LYS A 108 2.14 -8.33 -3.17
N ARG A 109 0.86 -8.30 -2.79
CA ARG A 109 -0.23 -9.04 -3.43
C ARG A 109 -0.93 -8.25 -4.54
N GLY A 110 -0.45 -7.05 -4.84
CA GLY A 110 -1.08 -6.16 -5.81
C GLY A 110 -2.42 -5.58 -5.36
N LEU A 111 -2.78 -5.73 -4.07
CA LEU A 111 -4.07 -5.25 -3.53
C LEU A 111 -4.06 -3.74 -3.25
N VAL A 112 -2.88 -3.15 -3.11
CA VAL A 112 -2.70 -1.70 -2.95
C VAL A 112 -1.44 -1.29 -3.69
N LYS A 113 -1.39 -0.05 -4.17
CA LYS A 113 -0.19 0.54 -4.78
C LYS A 113 0.29 1.66 -3.88
N LEU A 114 1.41 1.44 -3.20
CA LEU A 114 1.98 2.47 -2.32
C LEU A 114 2.79 3.42 -3.17
N GLU A 115 2.63 4.72 -2.94
CA GLU A 115 3.53 5.70 -3.52
C GLU A 115 4.83 5.66 -2.72
N CYS A 116 5.79 4.85 -3.17
CA CYS A 116 7.16 4.93 -2.67
C CYS A 116 7.69 6.32 -3.03
N ALA A 117 8.12 7.09 -2.01
CA ALA A 117 8.92 8.28 -2.26
C ALA A 117 10.19 7.82 -2.99
N LYS A 118 10.34 8.24 -4.25
CA LYS A 118 11.61 8.14 -4.98
C LYS A 118 12.68 8.97 -4.29
#